data_AF-A0A519N320-F1
#
_entry.id   AF-A0A519N320-F1
#
_cell.length_a   1.000
_cell.length_b   1.000
_cell.length_c   1.000
_cell.angle_alpha   90.00
_cell.angle_beta   90.00
_cell.angle_gamma   90.00
#
_symmetry.space_group_name_H-M   'P 1'
#
loop_
_entity.id
_entity.type
_entity.pdbx_description
1 polymer ?
#
loop_
_entity_poly.entity_id
_entity_poly.type
_entity_poly.pdbx_seq_one_letter_code
_entity_poly.pdbx_strand_id
1 'polypeptide(L)'
;MSNTSKAAAAFLVGAAIGAGLGILFAPEKGSKTREKLKEGFDEKKDELKNKFDDLSSKFKSKLENSKSDIESQFDDLAANVDEKTNDVIATLEKKLADLKQAAASFKK
;
A
#
# COMPACT_ATOMS: atom_id res chain seq x y z
N MET A 1 27.81 6.67 1.30
CA MET A 1 26.40 6.67 0.89
C MET A 1 25.75 7.97 1.31
N SER A 2 25.37 8.83 0.36
CA SER A 2 24.80 10.15 0.65
C SER A 2 23.38 10.02 1.21
N ASN A 3 23.10 10.65 2.35
CA ASN A 3 21.79 10.69 3.01
C ASN A 3 20.66 11.14 2.06
N THR A 4 20.98 11.97 1.08
CA THR A 4 20.08 12.43 0.01
C THR A 4 19.49 11.28 -0.81
N SER A 5 20.27 10.22 -1.09
CA SER A 5 19.80 9.09 -1.90
C SER A 5 18.81 8.21 -1.13
N LYS A 6 19.02 8.03 0.18
CA LYS A 6 18.07 7.33 1.06
C LYS A 6 16.77 8.12 1.22
N ALA A 7 16.89 9.45 1.40
CA ALA A 7 15.72 10.33 1.50
C ALA A 7 14.88 10.35 0.22
N ALA A 8 15.51 10.40 -0.96
CA ALA A 8 14.81 10.36 -2.24
C ALA A 8 14.06 9.03 -2.45
N ALA A 9 14.68 7.90 -2.10
CA ALA A 9 14.04 6.59 -2.18
C ALA A 9 12.84 6.49 -1.22
N ALA A 10 12.99 6.94 0.03
CA ALA A 10 11.91 6.96 1.02
C ALA A 10 10.74 7.85 0.57
N PHE A 11 11.01 9.01 -0.01
CA PHE A 11 9.98 9.91 -0.52
C PHE A 11 9.18 9.29 -1.67
N LEU A 12 9.84 8.62 -2.63
CA LEU A 12 9.14 7.96 -3.74
C LEU A 12 8.23 6.83 -3.24
N VAL A 13 8.68 6.04 -2.28
CA VAL A 13 7.86 4.98 -1.66
C VAL A 13 6.65 5.60 -0.93
N GLY A 14 6.87 6.64 -0.13
CA GLY A 14 5.80 7.34 0.57
C GLY A 14 4.79 7.99 -0.40
N ALA A 15 5.28 8.61 -1.47
CA ALA A 15 4.45 9.24 -2.51
C ALA A 15 3.61 8.21 -3.27
N ALA A 16 4.16 7.04 -3.60
CA ALA A 16 3.41 5.98 -4.28
C ALA A 16 2.26 5.45 -3.40
N ILE A 17 2.52 5.20 -2.11
CA ILE A 17 1.48 4.78 -1.16
C ILE A 17 0.43 5.88 -0.99
N GLY A 18 0.85 7.13 -0.80
CA GLY A 18 -0.04 8.28 -0.67
C GLY A 18 -0.90 8.51 -1.90
N ALA A 19 -0.33 8.40 -3.10
CA ALA A 19 -1.07 8.49 -4.35
C ALA A 19 -2.06 7.33 -4.52
N GLY A 20 -1.67 6.09 -4.17
CA GLY A 20 -2.55 4.93 -4.22
C GLY A 20 -3.77 5.10 -3.32
N LEU A 21 -3.57 5.53 -2.07
CA LEU A 21 -4.66 5.82 -1.15
C LEU A 21 -5.50 7.03 -1.60
N GLY A 22 -4.86 8.10 -2.07
CA GLY A 22 -5.53 9.31 -2.53
C GLY A 22 -6.41 9.08 -3.76
N ILE A 23 -5.97 8.24 -4.71
CA ILE A 23 -6.78 7.84 -5.88
C ILE A 23 -7.92 6.92 -5.44
N LEU A 24 -7.68 5.95 -4.53
CA LEU A 24 -8.72 5.04 -4.04
C LEU A 24 -9.83 5.78 -3.26
N PHE A 25 -9.47 6.79 -2.47
CA PHE A 25 -10.41 7.61 -1.72
C PHE A 25 -11.04 8.74 -2.52
N ALA A 26 -10.57 9.03 -3.74
CA ALA A 26 -11.09 10.12 -4.55
C ALA A 26 -12.58 9.88 -4.88
N PRO A 27 -13.51 10.69 -4.34
CA PRO A 27 -14.93 10.51 -4.63
C PRO A 27 -15.23 10.93 -6.08
N GLU A 28 -16.07 10.15 -6.78
CA GLU A 28 -16.60 10.55 -8.09
C GLU A 28 -17.41 11.87 -7.96
N LYS A 29 -17.54 12.62 -9.07
CA LYS A 29 -18.41 13.80 -9.12
C LYS A 29 -19.84 13.42 -8.67
N GLY A 30 -20.33 14.08 -7.61
CA GLY A 30 -21.60 13.75 -6.97
C GLY A 30 -22.83 13.78 -7.87
N SER A 31 -22.80 14.52 -8.99
CA SER A 31 -23.87 14.50 -9.99
C SER A 31 -24.04 13.12 -10.65
N LYS A 32 -22.94 12.46 -11.04
CA LYS A 32 -22.98 11.10 -11.62
C LYS A 32 -23.37 10.06 -10.58
N THR A 33 -22.92 10.22 -9.34
CA THR A 33 -23.28 9.31 -8.23
C THR A 33 -24.77 9.39 -7.94
N ARG A 34 -25.37 10.59 -7.93
CA ARG A 34 -26.79 10.79 -7.62
C ARG A 34 -27.71 10.23 -8.72
N GLU A 35 -27.28 10.31 -9.98
CA GLU A 35 -27.95 9.70 -11.12
C GLU A 35 -27.92 8.16 -11.03
N LYS A 36 -26.73 7.56 -10.84
CA LYS A 36 -26.57 6.11 -10.61
C LYS A 36 -27.35 5.59 -9.38
N LEU A 37 -27.47 6.41 -8.33
CA LEU A 37 -28.20 6.07 -7.11
C LEU A 37 -29.72 6.09 -7.30
N LYS A 38 -30.24 7.04 -8.09
CA LYS A 38 -31.68 7.12 -8.36
C LYS A 38 -32.22 5.92 -9.14
N GLU A 39 -31.43 5.34 -10.03
CA GLU A 39 -31.87 4.23 -10.88
C GLU A 39 -31.58 2.84 -10.28
N GLY A 40 -30.54 2.68 -9.46
CA GLY A 40 -30.05 1.35 -9.07
C GLY A 40 -30.18 0.99 -7.59
N PHE A 41 -30.62 1.91 -6.71
CA PHE A 41 -30.46 1.71 -5.26
C PHE A 41 -31.53 0.82 -4.63
N ASP A 42 -32.80 0.86 -5.05
CA ASP A 42 -33.85 0.11 -4.34
C ASP A 42 -33.73 -1.42 -4.51
N GLU A 43 -33.33 -1.92 -5.68
CA GLU A 43 -33.18 -3.38 -5.88
C GLU A 43 -31.81 -3.92 -5.46
N LYS A 44 -30.74 -3.12 -5.59
CA LYS A 44 -29.37 -3.59 -5.31
C LYS A 44 -28.93 -3.35 -3.88
N LYS A 45 -29.62 -2.51 -3.10
CA LYS A 45 -29.23 -2.19 -1.73
C LYS A 45 -29.24 -3.41 -0.82
N ASP A 46 -30.24 -4.27 -0.91
CA ASP A 46 -30.30 -5.47 -0.05
C ASP A 46 -29.24 -6.51 -0.43
N GLU A 47 -28.99 -6.72 -1.73
CA GLU A 47 -27.92 -7.61 -2.19
C GLU A 47 -26.52 -7.06 -1.85
N LEU A 48 -26.34 -5.74 -2.00
CA LEU A 48 -25.10 -5.06 -1.67
C LEU A 48 -24.85 -5.07 -0.16
N LYS A 49 -25.87 -4.88 0.65
CA LYS A 49 -25.77 -4.88 2.11
C LYS A 49 -25.38 -6.27 2.63
N ASN A 50 -25.98 -7.34 2.11
CA ASN A 50 -25.59 -8.71 2.46
C ASN A 50 -24.14 -9.02 2.02
N LYS A 51 -23.74 -8.66 0.80
CA LYS A 51 -22.34 -8.85 0.35
C LYS A 51 -21.36 -7.99 1.14
N PHE A 52 -21.75 -6.79 1.53
CA PHE A 52 -20.92 -5.88 2.31
C PHE A 52 -20.76 -6.38 3.74
N ASP A 53 -21.80 -6.89 4.38
CA ASP A 53 -21.71 -7.51 5.72
C ASP A 53 -20.85 -8.77 5.69
N ASP A 54 -21.00 -9.63 4.68
CA ASP A 54 -20.14 -10.81 4.48
C ASP A 54 -18.68 -10.44 4.24
N LEU A 55 -18.44 -9.43 3.40
CA LEU A 55 -17.09 -8.95 3.12
C LEU A 55 -16.48 -8.29 4.35
N SER A 56 -17.26 -7.48 5.06
CA SER A 56 -16.85 -6.78 6.28
C SER A 56 -16.52 -7.76 7.39
N SER A 57 -17.32 -8.82 7.59
CA SER A 57 -17.02 -9.86 8.57
C SER A 57 -15.74 -10.62 8.22
N LYS A 58 -15.59 -11.06 6.96
CA LYS A 58 -14.37 -11.74 6.48
C LYS A 58 -13.15 -10.85 6.56
N PHE A 59 -13.30 -9.57 6.23
CA PHE A 59 -12.24 -8.58 6.31
C PHE A 59 -11.86 -8.34 7.77
N LYS A 60 -12.83 -8.19 8.67
CA LYS A 60 -12.60 -7.97 10.11
C LYS A 60 -11.88 -9.16 10.75
N SER A 61 -12.29 -10.39 10.46
CA SER A 61 -11.59 -11.59 10.95
C SER A 61 -10.18 -11.73 10.36
N LYS A 62 -9.99 -11.43 9.06
CA LYS A 62 -8.64 -11.39 8.47
C LYS A 62 -7.79 -10.29 9.09
N LEU A 63 -8.37 -9.13 9.36
CA LEU A 63 -7.68 -7.98 9.93
C LEU A 63 -7.30 -8.24 11.39
N GLU A 64 -8.13 -8.91 12.18
CA GLU A 64 -7.75 -9.36 13.54
C GLU A 64 -6.59 -10.35 13.52
N ASN A 65 -6.67 -11.39 12.67
CA ASN A 65 -5.58 -12.35 12.52
C ASN A 65 -4.29 -11.66 12.02
N SER A 66 -4.40 -10.85 10.98
CA SER A 66 -3.26 -10.09 10.45
C SER A 66 -2.73 -9.05 11.44
N LYS A 67 -3.56 -8.47 12.30
CA LYS A 67 -3.11 -7.52 13.32
C LYS A 67 -2.22 -8.22 14.36
N SER A 68 -2.60 -9.42 14.80
CA SER A 68 -1.77 -10.24 15.69
C SER A 68 -0.46 -10.65 15.02
N ASP A 69 -0.51 -11.04 13.74
CA ASP A 69 0.69 -11.40 12.96
C ASP A 69 1.59 -10.18 12.69
N ILE A 70 0.99 -9.01 12.49
CA ILE A 70 1.71 -7.74 12.29
C ILE A 70 2.35 -7.28 13.59
N GLU A 71 1.66 -7.33 14.73
CA GLU A 71 2.24 -6.96 16.02
C GLU A 71 3.45 -7.83 16.35
N SER A 72 3.35 -9.15 16.17
CA SER A 72 4.50 -10.05 16.37
C SER A 72 5.65 -9.78 15.39
N GLN A 73 5.35 -9.59 14.10
CA GLN A 73 6.36 -9.24 13.11
C GLN A 73 6.95 -7.84 13.34
N PHE A 74 6.19 -6.90 13.88
CA PHE A 74 6.64 -5.55 14.16
C PHE A 74 7.55 -5.52 15.38
N ASP A 75 7.22 -6.27 16.43
CA ASP A 75 8.08 -6.45 17.60
C ASP A 75 9.39 -7.17 17.22
N ASP A 76 9.29 -8.25 16.44
CA ASP A 76 10.47 -8.93 15.89
C ASP A 76 11.28 -8.00 14.99
N LEU A 77 10.62 -7.22 14.13
CA LEU A 77 11.30 -6.27 13.25
C LEU A 77 11.96 -5.16 14.04
N ALA A 78 11.30 -4.60 15.06
CA ALA A 78 11.84 -3.55 15.92
C ALA A 78 13.04 -4.05 16.73
N ALA A 79 12.97 -5.26 17.27
CA ALA A 79 14.07 -5.89 18.00
C ALA A 79 15.27 -6.22 17.09
N ASN A 80 15.01 -6.65 15.85
CA ASN A 80 16.05 -6.99 14.88
C ASN A 80 16.38 -5.83 13.93
N VAL A 81 15.80 -4.65 14.12
CA VAL A 81 15.90 -3.55 13.14
C VAL A 81 17.34 -3.12 13.00
N ASP A 82 18.09 -3.06 14.11
CA ASP A 82 19.48 -2.61 14.09
C ASP A 82 20.40 -3.60 13.36
N GLU A 83 20.13 -4.91 13.45
CA GLU A 83 20.93 -5.95 12.82
C GLU A 83 20.53 -6.15 11.34
N LYS A 84 19.23 -6.27 11.04
CA LYS A 84 18.71 -6.47 9.69
C LYS A 84 18.76 -5.20 8.82
N THR A 85 18.79 -4.01 9.41
CA THR A 85 18.94 -2.77 8.63
C THR A 85 20.22 -2.78 7.81
N ASN A 86 21.32 -3.33 8.32
CA ASN A 86 22.57 -3.41 7.56
C ASN A 86 22.47 -4.33 6.34
N ASP A 87 21.84 -5.50 6.49
CA ASP A 87 21.63 -6.45 5.38
C ASP A 87 20.62 -5.95 4.33
N VAL A 88 19.55 -5.30 4.81
CA VAL A 88 18.54 -4.69 3.94
C VAL A 88 19.14 -3.51 3.17
N ILE A 89 19.94 -2.67 3.84
CA ILE A 89 20.69 -1.60 3.18
C ILE A 89 21.57 -2.22 2.10
N ALA A 90 22.43 -3.19 2.41
CA ALA A 90 23.34 -3.82 1.45
C ALA A 90 22.61 -4.40 0.23
N THR A 91 21.46 -5.04 0.43
CA THR A 91 20.63 -5.59 -0.65
C THR A 91 20.03 -4.49 -1.53
N LEU A 92 19.59 -3.38 -0.92
CA LEU A 92 19.08 -2.21 -1.65
C LEU A 92 20.20 -1.48 -2.40
N GLU A 93 21.40 -1.36 -1.83
CA GLU A 93 22.55 -0.75 -2.53
C GLU A 93 22.93 -1.57 -3.76
N LYS A 94 22.94 -2.90 -3.62
CA LYS A 94 23.21 -3.83 -4.73
C LYS A 94 22.15 -3.71 -5.83
N LYS A 95 20.86 -3.75 -5.48
CA LYS A 95 19.78 -3.58 -6.47
C LYS A 95 19.77 -2.19 -7.11
N LEU A 96 20.12 -1.13 -6.35
CA LEU A 96 20.24 0.23 -6.89
C LEU A 96 21.41 0.33 -7.87
N ALA A 97 22.54 -0.31 -7.57
CA ALA A 97 23.69 -0.37 -8.46
C ALA A 97 23.34 -1.09 -9.77
N ASP A 98 22.67 -2.25 -9.67
CA ASP A 98 22.20 -3.01 -10.84
C ASP A 98 21.22 -2.17 -11.68
N LEU A 99 20.29 -1.45 -11.05
CA LEU A 99 19.35 -0.57 -11.74
C LEU A 99 20.02 0.63 -12.39
N LYS A 100 21.05 1.23 -11.75
CA LYS A 100 21.83 2.31 -12.36
C LYS A 100 22.63 1.82 -13.56
N GLN A 101 23.21 0.63 -13.48
CA GLN A 101 23.96 0.03 -14.56
C GLN A 101 23.05 -0.35 -15.74
N ALA A 102 21.88 -0.94 -15.44
CA ALA A 102 20.85 -1.21 -16.43
C ALA A 102 20.36 0.09 -17.10
N ALA A 103 20.00 1.12 -16.33
CA ALA A 103 19.56 2.41 -16.87
C ALA A 103 20.65 3.11 -17.71
N ALA A 104 21.93 2.98 -17.35
CA ALA A 104 23.05 3.50 -18.14
C ALA A 104 23.23 2.74 -19.46
N SER A 105 22.98 1.43 -19.48
CA SER A 105 23.01 0.61 -20.70
C SER A 105 21.86 0.91 -21.67
N PHE A 106 20.72 1.40 -21.17
CA PHE A 106 19.59 1.85 -22.01
C PHE A 106 19.77 3.27 -22.56
N LYS A 107 20.77 4.04 -22.10
CA LYS A 107 21.00 5.44 -22.53
C LYS A 107 22.05 5.59 -23.64
N LYS A 108 22.42 4.49 -24.31
CA LYS A 108 23.31 4.46 -25.49
C LYS A 108 22.53 3.93 -26.68
#